data_AF-A0A7Z2XD13-F1
#
_entry.id   AF-A0A7Z2XD13-F1
#
_cell.length_a   1.000
_cell.length_b   1.000
_cell.length_c   1.000
_cell.angle_alpha   90.00
_cell.angle_beta   90.00
_cell.angle_gamma   90.00
#
_symmetry.space_group_name_H-M   'P 1'
#
loop_
_entity.id
_entity.type
_entity.pdbx_description
1 polymer ?
#
loop_
_entity_poly.entity_id
_entity_poly.type
_entity_poly.pdbx_seq_one_letter_code
_entity_poly.pdbx_strand_id
1 'polypeptide(L)'
;MKTLSINALLPSMLQEFSGLAVNPKAVPTEEQIVRLTTLKMGAANSALAAELGISAIGAAIGICADELGELHTGNLGWLLEMLGDLSGSARHIEHEAIHYLRMAKTGQ
;
A
#
# COMPACT_ATOMS: atom_id res chain seq x y z
N MET A 1 8.51 -23.43 -4.90
CA MET A 1 7.32 -22.56 -4.91
C MET A 1 7.73 -21.22 -5.50
N LYS A 2 7.02 -20.71 -6.51
CA LYS A 2 7.23 -19.32 -6.95
C LYS A 2 6.71 -18.42 -5.84
N THR A 3 7.62 -17.71 -5.17
CA THR A 3 7.27 -16.70 -4.17
C THR A 3 6.43 -15.64 -4.89
N LEU A 4 5.14 -15.56 -4.57
CA LEU A 4 4.31 -14.42 -4.97
C LEU A 4 4.93 -13.20 -4.29
N SER A 5 5.65 -12.39 -5.06
CA SER A 5 6.19 -11.13 -4.54
C SER A 5 5.01 -10.23 -4.19
N ILE A 6 4.98 -9.65 -2.99
CA ILE A 6 3.99 -8.63 -2.61
C ILE A 6 3.93 -7.50 -3.64
N ASN A 7 5.07 -7.20 -4.31
CA ASN A 7 5.16 -6.24 -5.40
C ASN A 7 4.28 -6.57 -6.61
N ALA A 8 3.79 -7.81 -6.75
CA ALA A 8 2.85 -8.21 -7.80
C ALA A 8 1.37 -7.94 -7.43
N LEU A 9 1.07 -7.66 -6.16
CA LEU A 9 -0.30 -7.44 -5.68
C LEU A 9 -0.73 -5.97 -5.78
N LEU A 10 0.24 -5.06 -5.89
CA LEU A 10 -0.01 -3.62 -5.97
C LEU A 10 0.50 -3.04 -7.29
N PRO A 11 -0.20 -2.07 -7.87
CA PRO A 11 0.22 -1.42 -9.11
C PRO A 11 1.50 -0.60 -8.89
N SER A 12 2.39 -0.61 -9.89
CA SER A 12 3.58 0.23 -9.88
C SER A 12 3.25 1.64 -10.38
N MET A 13 3.29 2.62 -9.46
CA MET A 13 3.06 4.03 -9.80
C MET A 13 4.06 4.55 -10.84
N LEU A 14 5.32 4.13 -10.73
CA LEU A 14 6.36 4.53 -11.68
C LEU A 14 6.12 3.96 -13.08
N GLN A 15 5.60 2.74 -13.20
CA GLN A 15 5.29 2.17 -14.52
C GLN A 15 4.03 2.79 -15.10
N GLU A 16 2.96 2.88 -14.31
CA GLU A 16 1.64 3.34 -14.78
C GLU A 16 1.62 4.85 -15.09
N PHE A 17 2.37 5.66 -14.33
CA PHE A 17 2.41 7.12 -14.46
C PHE A 17 3.81 7.64 -14.78
N SER A 18 4.63 6.85 -15.47
CA SER A 18 6.03 7.19 -15.83
C SER A 18 6.17 8.59 -16.44
N GLY A 19 5.25 8.98 -17.34
CA GLY A 19 5.25 10.31 -17.97
C GLY A 19 5.07 11.46 -16.97
N LEU A 20 4.32 11.26 -15.88
CA LEU A 20 4.17 12.23 -14.80
C LEU A 20 5.38 12.22 -13.85
N ALA A 21 6.00 11.06 -13.65
CA ALA A 21 7.16 10.89 -12.78
C ALA A 21 8.43 11.57 -13.33
N VAL A 22 8.64 11.55 -14.65
CA VAL A 22 9.88 12.05 -15.28
C VAL A 22 9.78 13.49 -15.77
N ASN A 23 8.56 14.03 -15.93
CA ASN A 23 8.34 15.38 -16.45
C ASN A 23 7.59 16.24 -15.43
N PRO A 24 8.28 17.18 -14.73
CA PRO A 24 7.66 18.06 -13.74
C PRO A 24 6.57 18.99 -14.30
N LYS A 25 6.51 19.17 -15.63
CA LYS A 25 5.50 19.98 -16.31
C LYS A 25 4.33 19.17 -16.87
N ALA A 26 4.39 17.84 -16.79
CA ALA A 26 3.30 17.01 -17.27
C ALA A 26 2.07 17.23 -16.40
N VAL A 27 0.90 17.20 -17.02
CA VAL A 27 -0.39 17.30 -16.33
C VAL A 27 -1.13 15.98 -16.59
N PRO A 28 -1.74 15.36 -15.56
CA PRO A 28 -2.51 14.14 -15.76
C PRO A 28 -3.69 14.37 -16.71
N THR A 29 -3.96 13.43 -17.60
CA THR A 29 -5.18 13.42 -18.42
C THR A 29 -6.42 13.16 -17.55
N GLU A 30 -7.62 13.43 -18.06
CA GLU A 30 -8.87 13.15 -17.33
C GLU A 30 -8.99 11.68 -16.92
N GLU A 31 -8.64 10.76 -17.81
CA GLU A 31 -8.61 9.32 -17.52
C GLU A 31 -7.63 8.99 -16.39
N GLN A 32 -6.44 9.60 -16.42
CA GLN A 32 -5.44 9.45 -15.36
C GLN A 32 -5.95 10.03 -14.03
N ILE A 33 -6.67 11.16 -14.04
CA ILE A 33 -7.27 11.75 -12.83
C ILE A 33 -8.28 10.78 -12.18
N VAL A 34 -9.16 10.16 -12.99
CA VAL A 34 -10.13 9.17 -12.51
C VAL A 34 -9.39 7.95 -11.91
N ARG A 35 -8.36 7.46 -12.61
CA ARG A 35 -7.55 6.34 -12.15
C ARG A 35 -6.80 6.65 -10.86
N LEU A 36 -6.14 7.81 -10.78
CA LEU A 36 -5.42 8.28 -9.58
C LEU A 36 -6.37 8.47 -8.39
N THR A 37 -7.58 8.97 -8.61
CA THR A 37 -8.59 9.11 -7.55
C THR A 37 -9.00 7.75 -6.99
N THR A 38 -9.22 6.78 -7.88
CA THR A 38 -9.55 5.40 -7.51
C THR A 38 -8.40 4.75 -6.73
N LEU A 39 -7.17 4.90 -7.22
CA LEU A 39 -5.97 4.37 -6.57
C LEU A 39 -5.76 4.99 -5.19
N LYS A 40 -5.90 6.31 -5.04
CA LYS A 40 -5.80 7.01 -3.76
C LYS A 40 -6.75 6.42 -2.72
N MET A 41 -8.03 6.30 -3.07
CA MET A 41 -9.05 5.77 -2.15
C MET A 41 -8.82 4.29 -1.83
N GLY A 42 -8.55 3.47 -2.86
CA GLY A 42 -8.30 2.04 -2.67
C GLY A 42 -7.08 1.79 -1.80
N ALA A 43 -5.99 2.50 -2.05
CA ALA A 43 -4.75 2.35 -1.31
C ALA A 43 -4.87 2.84 0.15
N ALA A 44 -5.57 3.95 0.39
CA ALA A 44 -5.88 4.40 1.76
C ALA A 44 -6.66 3.34 2.55
N ASN A 45 -7.68 2.74 1.93
CA ASN A 45 -8.49 1.69 2.55
C ASN A 45 -7.69 0.41 2.80
N SER A 46 -6.85 -0.01 1.85
CA SER A 46 -5.98 -1.18 1.99
C SER A 46 -4.93 -0.99 3.10
N ALA A 47 -4.31 0.19 3.18
CA ALA A 47 -3.37 0.52 4.25
C ALA A 47 -4.04 0.47 5.62
N LEU A 48 -5.21 1.12 5.77
CA LEU A 48 -5.99 1.09 7.00
C LEU A 48 -6.36 -0.34 7.41
N ALA A 49 -6.81 -1.17 6.46
CA ALA A 49 -7.17 -2.56 6.74
C ALA A 49 -5.96 -3.37 7.23
N ALA A 50 -4.78 -3.18 6.62
CA ALA A 50 -3.55 -3.83 7.05
C ALA A 50 -3.11 -3.37 8.45
N GLU A 51 -3.17 -2.08 8.74
CA GLU A 51 -2.86 -1.49 10.05
C GLU A 51 -3.79 -2.01 11.16
N LEU A 52 -5.09 -2.13 10.87
CA LEU A 52 -6.07 -2.74 11.78
C LEU A 52 -5.80 -4.23 12.00
N GLY A 53 -5.42 -4.95 10.95
CA GLY A 53 -5.02 -6.36 11.03
C GLY A 53 -3.80 -6.56 11.93
N ILE A 54 -2.75 -5.74 11.76
CA ILE A 54 -1.55 -5.73 12.62
C ILE A 54 -1.95 -5.51 14.08
N SER A 55 -2.81 -4.52 14.33
CA SER A 55 -3.26 -4.18 15.69
C SER A 55 -4.04 -5.34 16.32
N ALA A 56 -4.95 -5.98 15.57
CA ALA A 56 -5.73 -7.12 16.04
C ALA A 56 -4.85 -8.34 16.36
N ILE A 57 -3.86 -8.63 15.51
CA ILE A 57 -2.90 -9.72 15.74
C ILE A 57 -2.04 -9.42 16.97
N GLY A 58 -1.52 -8.19 17.09
CA GLY A 58 -0.73 -7.78 18.25
C GLY A 58 -1.50 -7.92 19.57
N ALA A 59 -2.77 -7.53 19.58
CA ALA A 59 -3.65 -7.71 20.73
C ALA A 59 -3.87 -9.19 21.08
N ALA A 60 -4.09 -10.05 20.06
CA ALA A 60 -4.25 -11.49 20.28
C ALA A 60 -2.98 -12.13 20.85
N ILE A 61 -1.80 -11.80 20.30
CA ILE A 61 -0.50 -12.27 20.81
C ILE A 61 -0.31 -11.87 22.27
N GLY A 62 -0.67 -10.64 22.65
CA GLY A 62 -0.58 -10.19 24.03
C GLY A 62 -1.42 -11.01 25.02
N ILE A 63 -2.49 -11.66 24.55
CA ILE A 63 -3.37 -12.49 25.38
C ILE A 63 -2.86 -13.93 25.48
N CYS A 64 -2.35 -14.50 24.39
CA CYS A 64 -1.99 -15.92 24.30
C CYS A 64 -0.49 -16.20 24.19
N ALA A 65 0.37 -15.22 24.50
CA ALA A 65 1.83 -15.34 24.31
C ALA A 65 2.43 -16.62 24.90
N ASP A 66 1.99 -17.00 26.12
CA ASP A 66 2.50 -18.18 26.84
C ASP A 66 1.97 -19.51 26.26
N GLU A 67 0.96 -19.45 25.39
CA GLU A 67 0.32 -20.61 24.74
C GLU A 67 0.87 -20.83 23.31
N LEU A 68 1.66 -19.89 22.78
CA LEU A 68 2.20 -19.96 21.43
C LEU A 68 3.51 -20.76 21.38
N GLY A 69 3.47 -21.89 20.67
CA GLY A 69 4.70 -22.62 20.31
C GLY A 69 5.57 -21.84 19.31
N GLU A 70 6.87 -22.14 19.26
CA GLU A 70 7.87 -21.42 18.42
C GLU A 70 7.47 -21.31 16.94
N LEU A 71 6.90 -22.37 16.36
CA LEU A 71 6.43 -22.36 14.97
C LEU A 71 5.30 -21.33 14.74
N HIS A 72 4.36 -21.23 15.68
CA HIS A 72 3.25 -20.28 15.58
C HIS A 72 3.75 -18.84 15.73
N THR A 73 4.68 -18.61 16.65
CA THR A 73 5.36 -17.32 16.82
C THR A 73 6.09 -16.90 15.55
N GLY A 74 6.82 -17.82 14.91
CA GLY A 74 7.47 -17.57 13.62
C GLY A 74 6.49 -17.20 12.52
N ASN A 75 5.41 -17.97 12.35
CA ASN A 75 4.38 -17.70 11.35
C ASN A 75 3.68 -16.35 11.57
N LEU A 76 3.43 -15.97 12.83
CA LEU A 76 2.85 -14.68 13.18
C LEU A 76 3.81 -13.52 12.89
N GLY A 77 5.10 -13.68 13.17
CA GLY A 77 6.13 -12.71 12.78
C GLY A 77 6.13 -12.46 11.27
N TRP A 78 6.09 -13.53 10.46
CA TRP A 78 6.00 -13.42 9.00
C TRP A 78 4.71 -12.72 8.55
N LEU A 79 3.57 -13.04 9.16
CA LEU A 79 2.31 -12.40 8.84
C LEU A 79 2.34 -10.89 9.13
N LEU A 80 2.91 -10.50 10.28
CA LEU A 80 3.06 -9.09 10.67
C LEU A 80 3.98 -8.33 9.70
N GLU A 81 5.09 -8.95 9.29
CA GLU A 81 6.00 -8.39 8.28
C GLU A 81 5.29 -8.17 6.95
N MET A 82 4.58 -9.18 6.43
CA MET A 82 3.81 -9.05 5.17
C MET A 82 2.74 -7.95 5.24
N LEU A 83 2.04 -7.82 6.36
CA LEU A 83 1.04 -6.77 6.55
C LEU A 83 1.71 -5.38 6.61
N GLY A 84 2.88 -5.28 7.24
CA GLY A 84 3.68 -4.07 7.27
C GLY A 84 4.09 -3.62 5.87
N ASP A 85 4.62 -4.54 5.07
CA ASP A 85 5.00 -4.28 3.68
C ASP A 85 3.82 -3.87 2.80
N LEU A 86 2.68 -4.55 2.96
CA LEU A 86 1.45 -4.22 2.24
C LEU A 86 0.95 -2.82 2.61
N SER A 87 0.93 -2.50 3.91
CA SER A 87 0.53 -1.18 4.39
C SER A 87 1.45 -0.10 3.84
N GLY A 88 2.77 -0.27 3.98
CA GLY A 88 3.75 0.70 3.49
C GLY A 88 3.64 0.94 1.99
N SER A 89 3.49 -0.13 1.21
CA SER A 89 3.32 -0.04 -0.25
C SER A 89 2.02 0.66 -0.65
N ALA A 90 0.92 0.38 0.05
CA ALA A 90 -0.35 1.06 -0.17
C ALA A 90 -0.27 2.55 0.22
N ARG A 91 0.37 2.91 1.33
CA ARG A 91 0.64 4.30 1.71
C ARG A 91 1.47 5.04 0.68
N HIS A 92 2.46 4.37 0.08
CA HIS A 92 3.24 4.94 -1.01
C HIS A 92 2.36 5.24 -2.24
N ILE A 93 1.49 4.32 -2.65
CA ILE A 93 0.54 4.55 -3.75
C ILE A 93 -0.41 5.71 -3.45
N GLU A 94 -0.96 5.76 -2.24
CA GLU A 94 -1.82 6.86 -1.79
C GLU A 94 -1.10 8.21 -1.91
N HIS A 95 0.15 8.28 -1.40
CA HIS A 95 0.98 9.47 -1.44
C HIS A 95 1.25 9.95 -2.88
N GLU A 96 1.71 9.06 -3.75
CA GLU A 96 1.99 9.38 -5.15
C GLU A 96 0.72 9.79 -5.90
N ALA A 97 -0.40 9.13 -5.64
CA ALA A 97 -1.68 9.51 -6.24
C ALA A 97 -2.11 10.93 -5.83
N ILE A 98 -1.93 11.31 -4.56
CA ILE A 98 -2.18 12.67 -4.08
C ILE A 98 -1.25 13.66 -4.78
N HIS A 99 0.03 13.34 -4.91
CA HIS A 99 1.01 14.19 -5.58
C HIS A 99 0.60 14.48 -7.03
N TYR A 100 0.33 13.45 -7.83
CA TYR A 100 -0.08 13.62 -9.23
C TYR A 100 -1.43 14.34 -9.38
N LEU A 101 -2.40 14.09 -8.49
CA LEU A 101 -3.66 14.83 -8.49
C LEU A 101 -3.48 16.32 -8.17
N ARG A 102 -2.45 16.72 -7.40
CA ARG A 102 -2.16 18.14 -7.16
C ARG A 102 -1.60 18.81 -8.41
N MET A 103 -0.80 18.10 -9.21
CA MET A 103 -0.27 18.63 -10.48
C MET A 103 -1.41 19.00 -11.45
N ALA A 104 -2.53 18.26 -11.43
CA ALA A 104 -3.73 18.59 -12.21
C ALA A 104 -4.38 19.92 -11.80
N LYS A 105 -4.30 20.30 -10.52
CA LYS A 105 -4.92 21.53 -9.99
C LYS A 105 -4.11 22.78 -10.25
N THR A 106 -2.80 22.66 -10.47
CA THR A 106 -1.90 23.78 -10.77
C THR A 106 -1.84 24.14 -12.26
N GLY A 107 -2.42 23.30 -13.13
CA GLY A 107 -2.49 23.54 -14.58
C GLY A 107 -3.79 24.18 -15.07
N GLN A 108 -4.74 24.44 -14.18
CA GLN A 108 -5.97 25.22 -14.41
C GLN A 108 -5.78 26.65 -13.89
#